data_AF-A0A6P0Y1P9-F1
#
_entry.id   AF-A0A6P0Y1P9-F1
#
_cell.length_a   1.000
_cell.length_b   1.000
_cell.length_c   1.000
_cell.angle_alpha   90.00
_cell.angle_beta   90.00
_cell.angle_gamma   90.00
#
_symmetry.space_group_name_H-M   'P 1'
#
loop_
_entity.id
_entity.type
_entity.pdbx_description
1 polymer ?
#
loop_
_entity_poly.entity_id
_entity_poly.type
_entity_poly.pdbx_seq_one_letter_code
_entity_poly.pdbx_strand_id
1 'polypeptide(L)'
;LTEKKQYLLKQQKGKCNYCKNDFHILNIETMEIDHIKPKSLGVTNDWSNFQLLHGHCHDTKTAKDGGQMKKSKQNASRESKDFT
;
A
#
# COMPACT_ATOMS: atom_id res chain seq x y z
N LEU A 1 15.48 -11.57 6.74
CA LEU A 1 14.03 -11.48 6.39
C LEU A 1 13.21 -12.04 7.54
N THR A 2 12.14 -11.35 7.97
CA THR A 2 11.19 -11.90 8.95
C THR A 2 10.26 -12.93 8.31
N GLU A 3 9.63 -13.80 9.13
CA GLU A 3 8.68 -14.82 8.66
C GLU A 3 7.55 -14.21 7.80
N LYS A 4 7.02 -13.06 8.22
CA LYS A 4 5.98 -12.32 7.48
C LYS A 4 6.47 -11.89 6.10
N LYS A 5 7.69 -11.35 5.99
CA LYS A 5 8.27 -10.96 4.70
C LYS A 5 8.49 -12.20 3.81
N GLN A 6 8.95 -13.32 4.37
CA GLN A 6 9.14 -14.57 3.63
C GLN A 6 7.82 -15.13 3.08
N TYR A 7 6.76 -15.14 3.90
CA TYR A 7 5.43 -15.55 3.47
C TYR A 7 4.94 -14.71 2.29
N LEU A 8 5.00 -13.38 2.41
CA LEU A 8 4.56 -12.47 1.34
C LEU A 8 5.41 -12.60 0.08
N LEU A 9 6.73 -12.77 0.21
CA LEU A 9 7.62 -13.00 -0.93
C LEU A 9 7.22 -14.25 -1.71
N LYS A 10 6.88 -15.35 -1.01
CA LYS A 10 6.37 -16.58 -1.61
C LYS A 10 5.01 -16.38 -2.28
N GLN A 11 4.06 -15.76 -1.58
CA GLN A 11 2.72 -15.48 -2.14
C GLN A 11 2.79 -14.61 -3.40
N GLN A 12 3.71 -13.64 -3.42
CA GLN A 12 3.92 -12.72 -4.54
C GLN A 12 4.88 -13.25 -5.61
N LYS A 13 5.31 -14.51 -5.50
CA LYS A 13 6.22 -15.15 -6.46
C LYS A 13 7.50 -14.33 -6.70
N GLY A 14 8.03 -13.71 -5.64
CA GLY A 14 9.26 -12.93 -5.71
C GLY A 14 9.10 -11.53 -6.33
N LYS A 15 7.88 -11.06 -6.62
CA LYS A 15 7.64 -9.79 -7.31
C LYS A 15 7.01 -8.73 -6.41
N CYS A 16 7.41 -7.48 -6.60
CA CYS A 16 6.77 -6.33 -5.97
C CYS A 16 5.40 -6.10 -6.60
N ASN A 17 4.36 -6.06 -5.78
CA ASN A 17 2.99 -5.89 -6.28
C ASN A 17 2.71 -4.49 -6.86
N TYR A 18 3.54 -3.49 -6.54
CA TYR A 18 3.42 -2.13 -7.08
C TYR A 18 4.08 -2.00 -8.47
N CYS A 19 5.39 -2.21 -8.57
CA CYS A 19 6.14 -2.03 -9.83
C CYS A 19 6.25 -3.27 -10.71
N LYS A 20 5.81 -4.45 -10.22
CA LYS A 20 5.85 -5.76 -10.91
C LYS A 20 7.24 -6.34 -11.18
N ASN A 21 8.31 -5.67 -10.75
CA ASN A 21 9.67 -6.16 -10.83
C ASN A 21 10.02 -7.11 -9.68
N ASP A 22 11.05 -7.92 -9.89
CA ASP A 22 11.54 -8.87 -8.90
C ASP A 22 12.20 -8.18 -7.70
N PHE A 23 12.17 -8.88 -6.56
CA PHE A 23 12.93 -8.53 -5.39
C PHE A 23 14.38 -9.02 -5.54
N HIS A 24 15.33 -8.14 -5.27
CA HIS A 24 16.75 -8.48 -5.25
C HIS A 24 17.22 -8.74 -3.82
N ILE A 25 18.00 -9.82 -3.64
CA ILE A 25 18.52 -10.21 -2.32
C ILE A 25 19.37 -9.10 -1.67
N LEU A 26 20.07 -8.30 -2.48
CA LEU A 26 20.85 -7.15 -2.03
C LEU A 26 20.00 -6.05 -1.36
N ASN A 27 18.69 -6.03 -1.61
CA ASN A 27 17.79 -4.98 -1.17
C ASN A 27 16.84 -5.46 -0.06
N ILE A 28 17.12 -6.61 0.58
CA ILE A 28 16.26 -7.24 1.60
C ILE A 28 15.87 -6.29 2.73
N GLU A 29 16.80 -5.45 3.18
CA GLU A 29 16.57 -4.52 4.28
C GLU A 29 15.60 -3.40 3.89
N THR A 30 15.55 -3.03 2.61
CA THR A 30 14.67 -1.99 2.07
C THR A 30 13.28 -2.49 1.68
N MET A 31 13.00 -3.80 1.84
CA MET A 31 11.67 -4.36 1.54
C MET A 31 10.72 -4.08 2.69
N GLU A 32 9.55 -3.52 2.40
CA GLU A 32 8.58 -3.07 3.40
C GLU A 32 7.23 -3.78 3.24
N ILE A 33 6.57 -4.04 4.37
CA ILE A 33 5.23 -4.63 4.39
C ILE A 33 4.22 -3.49 4.39
N ASP A 34 3.29 -3.53 3.44
CA ASP A 34 2.30 -2.50 3.18
C ASP A 34 0.89 -3.09 3.14
N HIS A 35 -0.12 -2.25 3.38
CA HIS A 35 -1.53 -2.61 3.21
C HIS A 35 -1.99 -2.37 1.77
N ILE A 36 -2.53 -3.39 1.11
CA ILE A 36 -3.08 -3.27 -0.25
C ILE A 36 -4.17 -2.20 -0.31
N LYS A 37 -5.14 -2.28 0.61
CA LYS A 37 -6.09 -1.21 0.87
C LYS A 37 -5.66 -0.43 2.12
N PRO A 38 -5.53 0.91 2.04
CA PRO A 38 -5.06 1.70 3.17
C PRO A 38 -6.01 1.55 4.38
N LYS A 39 -5.43 1.54 5.59
CA LYS A 39 -6.18 1.41 6.86
C LYS A 39 -7.29 2.46 7.02
N SER A 40 -7.13 3.63 6.41
CA SER A 40 -8.11 4.72 6.44
C SER A 40 -9.49 4.33 5.88
N LEU A 41 -9.58 3.26 5.09
CA LEU A 41 -10.84 2.72 4.58
C LEU A 41 -11.51 1.72 5.54
N GLY A 42 -11.04 1.61 6.79
CA GLY A 42 -11.63 0.73 7.80
C GLY A 42 -11.40 -0.76 7.56
N VAL A 43 -10.42 -1.11 6.71
CA VAL A 43 -10.16 -2.50 6.33
C VAL A 43 -9.41 -3.22 7.45
N THR A 44 -9.79 -4.49 7.65
CA THR A 44 -9.19 -5.42 8.63
C THR A 44 -7.70 -5.66 8.35
N ASN A 45 -6.96 -5.99 9.42
CA ASN A 45 -5.55 -6.39 9.35
C ASN A 45 -5.40 -7.87 8.93
N ASP A 46 -6.20 -8.30 7.96
CA ASP A 46 -6.17 -9.67 7.47
C ASP A 46 -4.94 -9.90 6.60
N TRP A 47 -4.43 -11.14 6.64
CA TRP A 47 -3.26 -11.54 5.85
C TRP A 47 -3.43 -11.31 4.34
N SER A 48 -4.66 -11.38 3.85
CA SER A 48 -5.03 -11.10 2.46
C SER A 48 -4.88 -9.63 2.06
N ASN A 49 -4.78 -8.71 3.02
CA ASN A 49 -4.62 -7.27 2.78
C ASN A 49 -3.16 -6.79 2.93
N PHE A 50 -2.20 -7.69 3.15
CA PHE A 50 -0.78 -7.33 3.18
C PHE A 50 -0.09 -7.62 1.85
N GLN A 51 0.87 -6.77 1.51
CA GLN A 51 1.81 -6.97 0.41
C GLN A 51 3.23 -6.59 0.85
N LEU A 52 4.24 -7.15 0.20
CA LEU A 52 5.63 -6.73 0.28
C LEU A 52 5.92 -5.81 -0.91
N LEU A 53 6.58 -4.68 -0.64
CA LEU A 53 6.99 -3.67 -1.62
C LEU A 53 8.49 -3.37 -1.48
N HIS A 54 9.10 -2.82 -2.53
CA HIS A 54 10.37 -2.09 -2.38
C HIS A 54 10.12 -0.79 -1.60
N GLY A 55 11.11 -0.30 -0.85
CA GLY A 55 10.97 0.95 -0.08
C GLY A 55 10.51 2.13 -0.94
N HIS A 56 11.15 2.38 -2.09
CA HIS A 56 10.72 3.45 -3.00
C HIS A 56 9.30 3.28 -3.56
N CYS A 57 8.85 2.03 -3.74
CA CYS A 57 7.48 1.73 -4.16
C CYS A 57 6.49 2.03 -3.03
N HIS A 58 6.86 1.70 -1.80
CA HIS A 58 6.06 2.02 -0.62
C HIS A 58 5.90 3.53 -0.46
N ASP A 59 6.98 4.31 -0.52
CA ASP A 59 6.91 5.78 -0.45
C ASP A 59 5.98 6.38 -1.53
N THR A 60 6.12 5.89 -2.77
CA THR A 60 5.27 6.33 -3.89
C THR A 60 3.80 6.01 -3.65
N LYS A 61 3.51 4.81 -3.13
CA LYS A 61 2.15 4.40 -2.80
C LYS A 61 1.57 5.24 -1.67
N THR A 62 2.31 5.45 -0.58
CA THR A 62 1.85 6.28 0.55
C THR A 62 1.53 7.70 0.10
N ALA A 63 2.37 8.31 -0.75
CA ALA A 63 2.10 9.62 -1.31
C ALA A 63 0.81 9.65 -2.15
N LYS A 64 0.55 8.61 -2.95
CA LYS A 64 -0.67 8.47 -3.75
C LYS A 64 -1.91 8.28 -2.88
N ASP A 65 -1.86 7.37 -1.91
CA ASP A 65 -2.96 7.08 -0.98
C ASP A 65 -3.30 8.32 -0.14
N GLY A 66 -2.29 9.02 0.39
CA GLY A 66 -2.45 10.27 1.12
C GLY A 66 -3.01 11.41 0.25
N GLY A 67 -2.68 11.44 -1.04
CA GLY A 67 -3.26 12.37 -2.01
C GLY A 67 -4.74 12.10 -2.30
N GLN A 68 -5.16 10.82 -2.34
CA GLN A 68 -6.56 10.44 -2.52
C GLN A 68 -7.44 10.85 -1.32
N MET A 69 -6.92 10.79 -0.10
CA MET A 69 -7.63 11.25 1.11
C MET A 69 -7.96 12.75 1.09
N LYS A 70 -7.14 13.59 0.45
CA LYS A 70 -7.43 15.02 0.30
C LYS A 70 -8.58 15.27 -0.69
N LYS A 71 -8.66 14.48 -1.76
CA LYS A 71 -9.73 14.59 -2.78
C LYS A 71 -11.10 14.15 -2.25
N SER A 72 -11.17 13.07 -1.48
CA SER A 72 -12.44 12.60 -0.89
C SER A 72 -13.02 13.60 0.12
N LYS A 73 -12.18 14.26 0.94
CA LYS A 73 -12.63 15.34 1.83
C LYS A 73 -13.16 16.56 1.07
N GLN A 74 -12.53 16.93 -0.06
CA GLN A 74 -12.99 18.05 -0.87
C GLN A 74 -14.31 17.75 -1.59
N ASN A 75 -14.51 16.53 -2.09
CA ASN A 75 -15.77 16.14 -2.74
C ASN A 75 -16.94 16.09 -1.75
N ALA A 76 -16.75 15.53 -0.55
CA ALA A 76 -17.77 15.53 0.50
C ALA A 76 -18.18 16.95 0.95
N SER A 77 -17.25 17.91 0.88
CA SER A 77 -17.52 19.33 1.21
C SER A 77 -18.16 20.15 0.08
N ARG A 78 -18.21 19.60 -1.15
CA ARG A 78 -18.87 20.24 -2.31
C ARG A 78 -20.32 19.77 -2.45
N GLU A 79 -20.60 18.50 -2.23
CA GLU A 79 -21.97 17.95 -2.28
C GLU A 79 -22.90 18.49 -1.17
N SER A 80 -22.34 19.12 -0.14
CA SER A 80 -23.09 19.77 0.95
C SER A 80 -23.35 21.27 0.72
N LYS A 81 -23.00 21.82 -0.45
CA LYS A 81 -23.23 23.25 -0.79
C LYS A 81 -24.27 23.51 -1.88
N ASP A 82 -24.86 22.47 -2.48
CA ASP A 82 -25.89 22.60 -3.54
C ASP A 82 -27.33 22.62 -2.99
N PHE A 83 -27.53 22.97 -1.72
CA PHE A 83 -28.86 23.21 -1.13
C PHE A 83 -28.90 24.52 -0.33
N THR A 84 -28.45 25.62 -0.93
CA THR A 84 -28.85 26.97 -0.49
C THR A 84 -28.91 27.92 -1.66
#